data_AF-A0A975SM40-F1
#
_entry.id   AF-A0A975SM40-F1
#
_cell.length_a   1.000
_cell.length_b   1.000
_cell.length_c   1.000
_cell.angle_alpha   90.00
_cell.angle_beta   90.00
_cell.angle_gamma   90.00
#
_symmetry.space_group_name_H-M   'P 1'
#
loop_
_entity.id
_entity.type
_entity.pdbx_description
1 polymer ?
#
loop_
_entity_poly.entity_id
_entity_poly.type
_entity_poly.pdbx_seq_one_letter_code
_entity_poly.pdbx_strand_id
1 'polypeptide(L)'
;MGLLVLVGGCSSLNNKTYPSSGPLVPTASIQLTSKVSYALDNLVMTAAGAWLAYEVFEPLAPNWELDEAKVGDGLYVINLRMKRFHNGGDGEAMWLLRQRAEVLQRGGGYASYRIVAYEEGIQSSTPIPQRFSQGLVQLVKAGETVTPGTGR
;
A
#
# COMPACT_ATOMS: atom_id res chain seq x y z
N MET A 1 4.91 28.70 -6.32
CA MET A 1 6.30 28.31 -6.61
C MET A 1 6.40 26.81 -6.39
N GLY A 2 6.77 25.93 -7.32
CA GLY A 2 7.09 26.05 -8.72
C GLY A 2 6.73 24.70 -9.37
N LEU A 3 6.14 24.80 -10.56
CA LEU A 3 5.74 23.70 -11.44
C LEU A 3 7.02 23.07 -12.03
N LEU A 4 7.26 21.78 -11.78
CA LEU A 4 8.37 21.05 -12.39
C LEU A 4 7.94 20.59 -13.80
N VAL A 5 8.74 20.99 -14.78
CA VAL A 5 8.50 20.89 -16.23
C VAL A 5 8.71 19.46 -16.72
N LEU A 6 7.66 18.86 -17.30
CA LEU A 6 7.76 17.70 -18.18
C LEU A 6 8.34 18.16 -19.52
N VAL A 7 9.62 17.87 -19.79
CA VAL A 7 10.17 17.99 -21.14
C VAL A 7 9.70 16.76 -21.92
N GLY A 8 8.53 16.89 -22.55
CA GLY A 8 8.02 15.95 -23.53
C GLY A 8 8.79 16.09 -24.84
N GLY A 9 9.54 15.05 -25.21
CA GLY A 9 9.98 14.86 -26.59
C GLY A 9 8.78 14.53 -27.46
N CYS A 10 8.18 15.54 -28.10
CA CYS A 10 7.13 15.36 -29.08
C CYS A 10 7.74 14.88 -30.40
N SER A 11 7.70 13.56 -30.64
CA SER A 11 7.76 13.01 -31.99
C SER A 11 6.32 12.90 -32.49
N SER A 12 5.92 13.72 -33.45
CA SER A 12 4.61 13.66 -34.07
C SER A 12 4.37 12.26 -34.66
N LEU A 13 3.50 11.46 -34.02
CA LEU A 13 2.96 10.22 -34.56
C LEU A 13 1.93 10.56 -35.65
N ASN A 14 2.42 11.06 -36.79
CA ASN A 14 1.60 11.32 -37.96
C ASN A 14 1.17 9.99 -38.59
N ASN A 15 -0.12 9.69 -38.50
CA ASN A 15 -0.95 8.84 -39.36
C ASN A 15 -0.20 7.82 -40.26
N LYS A 16 0.52 6.87 -39.65
CA LYS A 16 1.11 5.72 -40.34
C LYS A 16 0.94 4.47 -39.48
N THR A 17 0.41 3.45 -40.13
CA THR A 17 0.33 2.04 -39.72
C THR A 17 1.52 1.66 -38.85
N TYR A 18 1.24 1.18 -37.63
CA TYR A 18 2.22 0.55 -36.76
C TYR A 18 3.10 -0.43 -37.56
N PRO A 19 4.42 -0.49 -37.34
CA PRO A 19 5.29 -1.37 -38.13
C PRO A 19 4.83 -2.82 -37.95
N SER A 20 4.35 -3.46 -39.02
CA SER A 20 3.96 -4.88 -39.03
C SER A 20 5.15 -5.83 -39.22
N SER A 21 6.35 -5.29 -39.50
CA SER A 21 7.52 -6.08 -39.88
C SER A 21 8.86 -5.52 -39.37
N GLY A 22 8.86 -4.71 -38.30
CA GLY A 22 10.08 -4.14 -37.73
C GLY A 22 9.95 -3.80 -36.24
N PRO A 23 11.07 -3.65 -35.52
CA PRO A 23 11.06 -3.37 -34.08
C PRO A 23 10.50 -1.98 -33.77
N LEU A 24 9.67 -1.89 -32.72
CA LEU A 24 9.07 -0.63 -32.25
C LEU A 24 10.11 0.33 -31.64
N VAL A 25 11.17 -0.22 -31.07
CA VAL A 25 12.29 0.54 -30.50
C VAL A 25 13.46 0.48 -31.49
N PRO A 26 14.01 1.63 -31.91
CA PRO A 26 15.12 1.65 -32.86
C PRO A 26 16.41 1.12 -32.22
N THR A 27 17.21 0.41 -33.01
CA THR A 27 18.55 -0.04 -32.63
C THR A 27 19.51 1.15 -32.60
N ALA A 28 19.59 1.82 -31.45
CA ALA A 28 20.47 2.96 -31.19
C ALA A 28 21.21 2.76 -29.86
N SER A 29 22.26 3.55 -29.60
CA SER A 29 22.95 3.56 -28.31
C SER A 29 22.98 4.97 -27.70
N ILE A 30 22.90 5.01 -26.37
CA ILE A 30 23.04 6.24 -25.58
C ILE A 30 24.38 6.18 -24.86
N GLN A 31 25.19 7.23 -25.01
CA GLN A 31 26.40 7.43 -24.22
C GLN A 31 26.03 8.13 -22.91
N LEU A 32 26.06 7.39 -21.80
CA LEU A 32 25.82 7.94 -20.45
C LEU A 32 27.05 8.67 -19.93
N THR A 33 28.24 8.20 -20.30
CA THR A 33 29.52 8.84 -20.01
C THR A 33 30.47 8.67 -21.19
N SER A 34 31.62 9.33 -21.14
CA SER A 34 32.68 9.18 -22.16
C SER A 34 33.23 7.75 -22.30
N LYS A 35 32.90 6.84 -21.37
CA LYS A 35 33.32 5.43 -21.40
C LYS A 35 32.17 4.42 -21.31
N VAL A 36 30.93 4.90 -21.13
CA VAL A 36 29.77 4.05 -20.86
C VAL A 36 28.70 4.31 -21.90
N SER A 37 28.46 3.30 -22.74
CA SER A 37 27.44 3.30 -23.77
C SER A 37 26.47 2.14 -23.54
N TYR A 38 25.18 2.41 -23.59
CA TYR A 38 24.12 1.41 -23.46
C TYR A 38 23.26 1.38 -24.72
N ALA A 39 22.83 0.18 -25.13
CA ALA A 39 21.87 0.03 -26.20
C ALA A 39 20.48 0.49 -25.73
N LEU A 40 19.78 1.23 -26.59
CA LEU A 40 18.50 1.88 -26.28
C LEU A 40 17.39 0.85 -26.06
N ASP A 41 17.38 -0.23 -26.83
CA ASP A 41 16.47 -1.36 -26.66
C ASP A 41 16.58 -1.97 -25.26
N ASN A 42 17.79 -2.25 -24.80
CA ASN A 42 18.04 -2.77 -23.45
C ASN A 42 17.62 -1.77 -22.37
N LEU A 43 17.87 -0.48 -22.57
CA LEU A 43 17.46 0.55 -21.61
C LEU A 43 15.94 0.66 -21.52
N VAL A 44 15.25 0.67 -22.66
CA VAL A 44 13.78 0.75 -22.69
C VAL A 44 13.16 -0.49 -22.05
N MET A 45 13.66 -1.69 -22.35
CA MET A 45 13.13 -2.92 -21.77
C MET A 45 13.42 -3.03 -20.27
N THR A 46 14.60 -2.62 -19.81
CA THR A 46 14.92 -2.60 -18.37
C THR A 46 14.09 -1.55 -17.62
N ALA A 47 13.91 -0.35 -18.20
CA ALA A 47 13.05 0.68 -17.63
C ALA A 47 11.59 0.22 -17.54
N ALA A 48 11.06 -0.43 -18.58
CA ALA A 48 9.71 -0.99 -18.57
C ALA A 48 9.56 -2.09 -17.51
N GLY A 49 10.53 -3.00 -17.40
CA GLY A 49 10.54 -4.04 -16.36
C GLY A 49 10.62 -3.47 -14.95
N ALA A 50 11.47 -2.45 -14.73
CA ALA A 50 11.60 -1.77 -13.45
C ALA A 50 10.32 -1.01 -13.08
N TRP A 51 9.65 -0.39 -14.05
CA TRP A 51 8.37 0.26 -13.82
C TRP A 51 7.28 -0.74 -13.44
N LEU A 52 7.16 -1.86 -14.16
CA LEU A 52 6.22 -2.93 -13.80
C LEU A 52 6.52 -3.51 -12.41
N ALA A 53 7.79 -3.71 -12.08
CA ALA A 53 8.18 -4.13 -10.73
C ALA A 53 7.78 -3.08 -9.68
N TYR A 54 8.01 -1.79 -9.96
CA TYR A 54 7.64 -0.70 -9.05
C TYR A 54 6.13 -0.66 -8.77
N GLU A 55 5.29 -0.84 -9.78
CA GLU A 55 3.82 -0.92 -9.62
C GLU A 55 3.40 -2.15 -8.78
N VAL A 56 4.11 -3.27 -8.90
CA VAL A 56 3.81 -4.48 -8.11
C VAL A 56 4.31 -4.36 -6.67
N PHE A 57 5.48 -3.75 -6.47
CA PHE A 57 6.13 -3.66 -5.16
C PHE A 57 5.76 -2.39 -4.39
N GLU A 58 5.13 -1.39 -5.01
CA GLU A 58 4.79 -0.05 -4.49
C GLU A 58 5.56 0.30 -3.19
N PRO A 59 6.85 0.68 -3.30
CA PRO A 59 7.70 0.84 -2.12
C PRO A 59 7.24 1.96 -1.17
N LEU A 60 6.34 2.83 -1.62
CA LEU A 60 5.84 3.99 -0.87
C LEU A 60 4.49 3.73 -0.17
N ALA A 61 3.84 2.60 -0.44
CA ALA A 61 2.58 2.28 0.21
C ALA A 61 2.83 1.53 1.54
N PRO A 62 2.00 1.74 2.59
CA PRO A 62 2.16 1.07 3.88
C PRO A 62 2.27 -0.45 3.74
N ASN A 63 3.11 -1.09 4.56
CA ASN A 63 3.31 -2.54 4.57
C ASN A 63 2.05 -3.34 4.92
N TRP A 64 1.06 -2.68 5.53
CA TRP A 64 -0.20 -3.27 5.97
C TRP A 64 -1.37 -2.69 5.20
N GLU A 65 -2.18 -3.56 4.61
CA GLU A 65 -3.51 -3.26 4.08
C GLU A 65 -4.51 -3.20 5.23
N LEU A 66 -5.33 -2.16 5.29
CA LEU A 66 -6.30 -1.95 6.36
C LEU A 66 -7.72 -2.06 5.81
N ASP A 67 -8.48 -3.00 6.38
CA ASP A 67 -9.89 -3.23 6.10
C ASP A 67 -10.71 -2.98 7.37
N GLU A 68 -11.65 -2.03 7.34
CA GLU A 68 -12.48 -1.65 8.48
C GLU A 68 -13.95 -1.98 8.23
N ALA A 69 -14.61 -2.54 9.24
CA ALA A 69 -16.05 -2.79 9.21
C ALA A 69 -16.71 -2.36 10.53
N LYS A 70 -17.80 -1.58 10.45
CA LYS A 70 -18.66 -1.30 11.58
C LYS A 70 -19.57 -2.52 11.83
N VAL A 71 -19.46 -3.12 13.01
CA VAL A 71 -20.21 -4.33 13.38
C VAL A 71 -21.34 -4.07 14.38
N GLY A 72 -21.36 -2.89 15.00
CA GLY A 72 -22.41 -2.46 15.94
C GLY A 72 -22.32 -0.97 16.24
N ASP A 73 -23.18 -0.45 17.13
CA ASP A 73 -23.04 0.95 17.54
C ASP A 73 -21.77 1.12 18.37
N GLY A 74 -20.91 2.04 17.94
CA GLY A 74 -19.56 2.21 18.50
C GLY A 74 -18.63 1.00 18.37
N LEU A 75 -18.99 -0.09 17.67
CA LEU A 75 -18.17 -1.30 17.59
C LEU A 75 -17.65 -1.52 16.17
N TYR A 76 -16.33 -1.65 16.04
CA TYR A 76 -15.62 -1.78 14.77
C TYR A 76 -14.67 -2.97 14.80
N VAL A 77 -14.63 -3.73 13.71
CA VAL A 77 -13.57 -4.69 13.44
C VAL A 77 -12.60 -4.04 12.48
N ILE A 78 -11.32 -4.05 12.85
CA ILE A 78 -10.22 -3.57 12.02
C ILE A 78 -9.36 -4.78 11.69
N ASN A 79 -9.24 -5.08 10.40
CA ASN A 79 -8.37 -6.12 9.89
C ASN A 79 -7.16 -5.45 9.23
N LEU A 80 -5.99 -5.97 9.55
CA LEU A 80 -4.73 -5.59 8.97
C LEU A 80 -4.15 -6.82 8.29
N ARG A 81 -3.82 -6.72 7.00
CA ARG A 81 -3.16 -7.79 6.24
C ARG A 81 -1.82 -7.29 5.74
N MET A 82 -0.76 -8.01 6.05
CA MET A 82 0.57 -7.62 5.59
C MET A 82 0.70 -7.90 4.09
N LYS A 83 1.25 -6.93 3.34
CA LYS A 83 1.59 -7.09 1.92
C LYS A 83 2.54 -8.28 1.76
N ARG A 84 2.44 -9.02 0.66
CA ARG A 84 3.26 -10.23 0.41
C ARG A 84 4.74 -9.93 0.24
N PHE A 85 5.03 -8.75 -0.28
CA PHE A 85 6.38 -8.25 -0.49
C PHE A 85 6.52 -6.98 0.33
N HIS A 86 7.29 -7.06 1.40
CA HIS A 86 7.51 -5.98 2.35
C HIS A 86 8.94 -6.08 2.88
N ASN A 87 9.48 -4.97 3.36
CA ASN A 87 10.77 -4.92 4.03
C ASN A 87 10.54 -4.57 5.50
N GLY A 88 10.53 -5.57 6.38
CA GLY A 88 10.28 -5.38 7.82
C GLY A 88 8.83 -4.96 8.12
N GLY A 89 8.63 -4.27 9.25
CA GLY A 89 7.30 -3.77 9.68
C GLY A 89 6.44 -4.78 10.44
N ASP A 90 7.00 -5.92 10.82
CA ASP A 90 6.27 -7.04 11.46
C ASP A 90 5.59 -6.65 12.78
N GLY A 91 6.19 -5.73 13.55
CA GLY A 91 5.67 -5.28 14.84
C GLY A 91 4.75 -4.05 14.77
N GLU A 92 4.48 -3.52 13.58
CA GLU A 92 3.72 -2.26 13.42
C GLU A 92 2.21 -2.45 13.52
N ALA A 93 1.72 -3.70 13.44
CA ALA A 93 0.29 -4.02 13.41
C ALA A 93 -0.48 -3.40 14.59
N MET A 94 -0.02 -3.63 15.82
CA MET A 94 -0.66 -3.10 17.02
C MET A 94 -0.64 -1.56 17.05
N TRP A 95 0.45 -0.95 16.57
CA TRP A 95 0.53 0.51 16.50
C TRP A 95 -0.45 1.07 15.47
N LEU A 96 -0.52 0.47 14.27
CA LEU A 96 -1.48 0.85 13.23
C LEU A 96 -2.93 0.69 13.69
N LEU A 97 -3.22 -0.40 14.40
CA LEU A 97 -4.54 -0.63 14.98
C LEU A 97 -4.94 0.50 15.94
N ARG A 98 -4.04 0.88 16.87
CA ARG A 98 -4.28 1.99 17.81
C ARG A 98 -4.44 3.32 17.07
N GLN A 99 -3.56 3.59 16.12
CA GLN A 99 -3.64 4.80 15.30
C GLN A 99 -4.99 4.89 14.58
N ARG A 100 -5.49 3.78 14.01
CA ARG A 100 -6.79 3.76 13.36
C ARG A 100 -7.94 3.93 14.35
N ALA A 101 -7.87 3.29 15.51
CA ALA A 101 -8.85 3.47 16.58
C ALA A 101 -8.95 4.92 17.05
N GLU A 102 -7.82 5.64 17.14
CA GLU A 102 -7.79 7.08 17.47
C GLU A 102 -8.43 7.94 16.39
N VAL A 103 -8.22 7.61 15.11
CA VAL A 103 -8.87 8.31 14.00
C VAL A 103 -10.38 8.09 14.05
N LEU A 104 -10.84 6.86 14.31
CA LEU A 104 -12.25 6.55 14.50
C LEU A 104 -12.87 7.28 15.69
N GLN A 105 -12.16 7.30 16.82
CA GLN A 105 -12.60 8.01 18.02
C GLN A 105 -12.81 9.50 17.72
N ARG A 106 -11.79 10.17 17.15
CA ARG A 106 -11.84 11.60 16.84
C ARG A 106 -12.85 11.93 15.76
N GLY A 107 -12.89 11.14 14.69
CA GLY A 107 -13.83 11.34 13.58
C GLY A 107 -15.29 11.14 13.98
N GLY A 108 -15.55 10.24 14.93
CA GLY A 108 -16.89 9.96 15.44
C GLY A 108 -17.32 10.78 16.66
N GLY A 109 -16.47 11.66 17.20
CA GLY A 109 -16.78 12.47 18.38
C GLY A 109 -16.90 11.67 19.70
N TYR A 110 -16.21 10.53 19.79
CA TYR A 110 -16.22 9.67 20.98
C TYR A 110 -15.23 10.16 22.05
N ALA A 111 -15.51 9.89 23.32
CA ALA A 111 -14.67 10.32 24.43
C ALA A 111 -13.40 9.47 24.57
N SER A 112 -13.51 8.17 24.33
CA SER A 112 -12.38 7.23 24.37
C SER A 112 -12.65 6.00 23.48
N TYR A 113 -11.64 5.15 23.34
CA TYR A 113 -11.77 3.84 22.70
C TYR A 113 -11.16 2.75 23.58
N ARG A 114 -11.57 1.50 23.32
CA ARG A 114 -11.03 0.30 23.93
C ARG A 114 -10.81 -0.76 22.86
N ILE A 115 -9.68 -1.44 22.90
CA ILE A 115 -9.45 -2.67 22.15
C ILE A 115 -10.03 -3.81 22.99
N VAL A 116 -11.11 -4.43 22.51
CA VAL A 116 -11.85 -5.50 23.20
C VAL A 116 -11.19 -6.85 22.96
N ALA A 117 -10.76 -7.10 21.73
CA ALA A 117 -10.05 -8.30 21.33
C ALA A 117 -8.95 -7.94 20.34
N TYR A 118 -7.85 -8.66 20.41
CA TYR A 118 -6.74 -8.56 19.47
C TYR A 118 -6.22 -9.96 19.15
N GLU A 119 -6.09 -10.25 17.88
CA GLU A 119 -5.49 -11.46 17.36
C GLU A 119 -4.44 -11.09 16.32
N GLU A 120 -3.31 -11.77 16.34
CA GLU A 120 -2.27 -11.65 15.34
C GLU A 120 -1.76 -13.04 14.98
N GLY A 121 -1.53 -13.28 13.71
CA GLY A 121 -1.11 -14.59 13.24
C GLY A 121 -0.60 -14.58 11.82
N ILE A 122 -0.38 -15.79 11.31
CA ILE A 122 -0.01 -16.03 9.93
C ILE A 122 -1.13 -16.84 9.30
N GLN A 123 -1.75 -16.29 8.27
CA GLN A 123 -2.72 -16.97 7.45
C GLN A 123 -1.98 -17.71 6.33
N SER A 124 -2.21 -19.02 6.23
CA SER A 124 -1.73 -19.81 5.11
C SER A 124 -2.49 -19.38 3.85
N SER A 125 -1.79 -18.74 2.92
CA SER A 125 -2.33 -18.29 1.65
C SER A 125 -1.40 -18.72 0.53
N THR A 126 -1.93 -19.08 -0.64
CA THR A 126 -1.12 -19.50 -1.78
C THR A 126 -0.76 -18.27 -2.64
N PRO A 127 0.47 -18.14 -3.16
CA PRO A 127 1.66 -18.98 -2.94
C PRO A 127 2.48 -18.75 -1.66
N ILE A 128 2.30 -17.62 -0.93
CA ILE A 128 3.12 -17.28 0.25
C ILE A 128 2.19 -16.98 1.44
N PRO A 129 2.44 -17.56 2.65
CA PRO A 129 1.72 -17.21 3.86
C PRO A 129 1.81 -15.70 4.16
N GLN A 130 0.73 -15.10 4.66
CA GLN A 130 0.69 -13.68 4.99
C GLN A 130 0.43 -13.49 6.47
N ARG A 131 1.09 -12.50 7.08
CA ARG A 131 0.71 -12.05 8.43
C ARG A 131 -0.62 -11.32 8.38
N PHE A 132 -1.41 -11.52 9.41
CA PHE A 132 -2.63 -10.77 9.64
C PHE A 132 -2.71 -10.33 11.10
N SER A 133 -3.45 -9.26 11.32
CA SER A 133 -3.83 -8.79 12.64
C SER A 133 -5.29 -8.34 12.60
N GLN A 134 -6.05 -8.71 13.62
CA GLN A 134 -7.45 -8.34 13.76
C GLN A 134 -7.68 -7.73 15.14
N GLY A 135 -8.32 -6.56 15.17
CA GLY A 135 -8.71 -5.89 16.40
C GLY A 135 -10.20 -5.59 16.42
N LEU A 136 -10.87 -5.97 17.51
CA LEU A 136 -12.22 -5.50 17.82
C LEU A 136 -12.10 -4.24 18.68
N VAL A 137 -12.59 -3.11 18.18
CA VAL A 137 -12.49 -1.80 18.83
C VAL A 137 -13.88 -1.30 19.20
N GLN A 138 -14.06 -0.96 20.47
CA GLN A 138 -15.25 -0.30 21.00
C GLN A 138 -14.95 1.17 21.26
N LEU A 139 -15.77 2.06 20.72
CA LEU A 139 -15.76 3.49 20.96
C LEU A 139 -16.75 3.83 22.06
N VAL A 140 -16.34 4.66 23.02
CA VAL A 140 -17.12 5.00 24.21
C VAL A 140 -17.61 6.44 24.12
N LYS A 141 -18.92 6.64 24.24
CA LYS A 141 -19.52 7.99 24.28
C LYS A 141 -19.33 8.60 25.68
N ALA A 142 -19.22 9.92 25.76
CA ALA A 142 -19.18 10.62 27.05
C ALA A 142 -20.49 10.36 27.81
N GLY A 143 -20.44 9.58 28.89
CA GLY A 143 -21.59 9.26 29.75
C GLY A 143 -21.94 7.77 29.86
N GLU A 144 -21.30 6.90 29.09
CA GLU A 144 -21.53 5.45 29.16
C GLU A 144 -20.59 4.81 30.20
N THR A 145 -21.08 4.63 31.43
CA THR A 145 -20.36 3.91 32.49
C THR A 145 -20.29 2.43 32.15
N VAL A 146 -19.09 1.93 31.86
CA VAL A 146 -18.83 0.50 31.68
C VAL A 146 -19.09 -0.23 33.00
N THR A 147 -20.19 -0.97 33.09
CA THR A 147 -20.42 -1.90 34.20
C THR A 147 -19.39 -3.03 34.10
N PRO A 148 -18.54 -3.26 35.11
CA PRO A 148 -17.64 -4.41 35.11
C PRO A 148 -18.49 -5.67 35.15
N GLY A 149 -18.31 -6.55 34.16
CA GLY A 149 -18.95 -7.86 34.15
C GLY A 149 -18.59 -8.61 35.43
N THR A 150 -19.58 -8.78 36.31
CA THR A 150 -19.47 -9.63 37.50
C THR A 150 -19.40 -11.07 37.01
N GLY A 151 -18.19 -11.61 36.92
CA GLY A 151 -17.98 -13.05 36.85
C GLY A 151 -18.51 -13.70 38.12
N ARG A 152 -19.47 -14.60 37.97
CA ARG A 152 -19.72 -15.70 38.91
C ARG A 152 -18.94 -16.92 38.42
#